data_AF-C7LJH3-F1
#
_entry.id   AF-C7LJH3-F1
#
_cell.length_a   1.000
_cell.length_b   1.000
_cell.length_c   1.000
_cell.angle_alpha   90.00
_cell.angle_beta   90.00
_cell.angle_gamma   90.00
#
_symmetry.space_group_name_H-M   'P 1'
#
loop_
_entity.id
_entity.type
_entity.pdbx_description
1 polymer ?
#
loop_
_entity_poly.entity_id
_entity_poly.type
_entity_poly.pdbx_seq_one_letter_code
_entity_poly.pdbx_strand_id
1 'polypeptide(L)'
;MTVKAQNADGINMMRLLNRPRLRRKDVPDYLRTVHGIDIAYSTLSKLATIGGGPQMQYSGRIPLYLKEDLDRWANERLSGSVRSTSARETAQVERIVPATLQQNQPTRVNGLSPVTTHMLGSQVTLAIQAAGGVVALARGLGIKHHQSVYGWKKIPADYVLRIEALTGIPCCELRPDIYPPDRFPPLPREAY
;
A
#
# COMPACT_ATOMS: atom_id res chain seq x y z
N MET A 1 -42.18 21.25 -4.94
CA MET A 1 -42.23 20.15 -3.94
C MET A 1 -42.13 18.83 -4.68
N THR A 2 -40.94 18.23 -4.73
CA THR A 2 -40.70 16.96 -5.47
C THR A 2 -40.34 15.86 -4.50
N VAL A 3 -41.36 15.34 -3.81
CA VAL A 3 -41.28 14.13 -2.99
C VAL A 3 -41.65 12.92 -3.86
N LYS A 4 -40.69 12.43 -4.65
CA LYS A 4 -40.84 11.15 -5.39
C LYS A 4 -39.62 10.21 -5.33
N ALA A 5 -38.54 10.59 -4.65
CA ALA A 5 -37.33 9.77 -4.62
C ALA A 5 -37.34 8.67 -3.55
N GLN A 6 -38.05 8.85 -2.43
CA GLN A 6 -37.82 8.03 -1.23
C GLN A 6 -38.62 6.70 -1.19
N ASN A 7 -39.65 6.52 -2.03
CA ASN A 7 -40.53 5.34 -1.97
C ASN A 7 -40.09 4.18 -2.89
N ALA A 8 -39.21 4.43 -3.86
CA ALA A 8 -38.71 3.40 -4.80
C ALA A 8 -37.55 2.59 -4.20
N ASP A 9 -36.77 3.21 -3.31
CA ASP A 9 -35.59 2.61 -2.70
C ASP A 9 -35.98 1.44 -1.78
N GLY A 10 -37.04 1.58 -0.97
CA GLY A 10 -37.50 0.54 -0.05
C GLY A 10 -38.01 -0.75 -0.71
N ILE A 11 -38.72 -0.65 -1.85
CA ILE A 11 -39.26 -1.82 -2.57
C ILE A 11 -38.15 -2.58 -3.31
N ASN A 12 -37.15 -1.85 -3.85
CA ASN A 12 -36.01 -2.46 -4.52
C ASN A 12 -35.06 -3.13 -3.51
N MET A 13 -34.88 -2.53 -2.33
CA MET A 13 -34.10 -3.07 -1.20
C MET A 13 -34.57 -4.45 -0.75
N MET A 14 -35.88 -4.62 -0.52
CA MET A 14 -36.42 -5.92 -0.08
C MET A 14 -36.24 -7.01 -1.14
N ARG A 15 -36.26 -6.62 -2.42
CA ARG A 15 -35.96 -7.52 -3.54
C ARG A 15 -34.49 -7.91 -3.61
N LEU A 16 -33.57 -7.02 -3.27
CA LEU A 16 -32.13 -7.34 -3.19
C LEU A 16 -31.84 -8.27 -2.01
N LEU A 17 -32.50 -8.08 -0.87
CA LEU A 17 -32.35 -8.93 0.32
C LEU A 17 -32.88 -10.36 0.14
N ASN A 18 -33.77 -10.62 -0.82
CA ASN A 18 -34.29 -11.97 -1.06
C ASN A 18 -33.59 -12.74 -2.20
N ARG A 19 -32.71 -12.10 -2.99
CA ARG A 19 -31.99 -12.77 -4.10
C ARG A 19 -30.68 -13.38 -3.61
N PRO A 20 -30.35 -14.65 -3.90
CA PRO A 20 -29.10 -15.26 -3.44
C PRO A 20 -27.85 -14.66 -4.12
N ARG A 21 -28.02 -14.07 -5.31
CA ARG A 21 -26.95 -13.46 -6.11
C ARG A 21 -27.32 -12.04 -6.54
N LEU A 22 -26.38 -11.12 -6.36
CA LEU A 22 -26.50 -9.70 -6.67
C LEU A 22 -25.65 -9.34 -7.90
N ARG A 23 -26.15 -8.41 -8.73
CA ARG A 23 -25.34 -7.86 -9.82
C ARG A 23 -24.43 -6.78 -9.26
N ARG A 24 -23.33 -6.49 -9.94
CA ARG A 24 -22.35 -5.46 -9.53
C ARG A 24 -22.99 -4.12 -9.11
N LYS A 25 -24.05 -3.69 -9.81
CA LYS A 25 -24.75 -2.42 -9.54
C LYS A 25 -25.52 -2.40 -8.22
N ASP A 26 -25.93 -3.58 -7.76
CA ASP A 26 -26.76 -3.76 -6.56
C ASP A 26 -25.88 -3.99 -5.31
N VAL A 27 -24.58 -4.24 -5.50
CA VAL A 27 -23.63 -4.56 -4.41
C VAL A 27 -23.38 -3.37 -3.47
N PRO A 28 -23.15 -2.13 -3.95
CA PRO A 28 -23.01 -0.97 -3.07
C PRO A 28 -24.17 -0.79 -2.11
N ASP A 29 -25.40 -0.92 -2.61
CA ASP A 29 -26.58 -0.71 -1.79
C ASP A 29 -26.76 -1.83 -0.74
N TYR A 30 -26.43 -3.07 -1.11
CA TYR A 30 -26.40 -4.20 -0.17
C TYR A 30 -25.36 -3.99 0.94
N LEU A 31 -24.13 -3.64 0.58
CA LEU A 31 -23.03 -3.43 1.54
C LEU A 31 -23.32 -2.26 2.49
N ARG A 32 -23.90 -1.17 1.98
CA ARG A 32 -24.36 -0.05 2.80
C ARG A 32 -25.41 -0.48 3.81
N THR A 33 -26.40 -1.25 3.37
CA THR A 33 -27.57 -1.57 4.20
C THR A 33 -27.27 -2.67 5.22
N VAL A 34 -26.59 -3.74 4.81
CA VAL A 34 -26.34 -4.91 5.66
C VAL A 34 -25.10 -4.73 6.53
N HIS A 35 -24.03 -4.15 5.96
CA HIS A 35 -22.73 -4.04 6.64
C HIS A 35 -22.36 -2.61 7.04
N GLY A 36 -23.14 -1.59 6.66
CA GLY A 36 -22.79 -0.20 6.90
C GLY A 36 -21.57 0.28 6.10
N ILE A 37 -21.18 -0.44 5.04
CA ILE A 37 -19.98 -0.13 4.25
C ILE A 37 -20.35 0.65 3.01
N ASP A 38 -20.00 1.93 2.99
CA ASP A 38 -20.11 2.78 1.80
C ASP A 38 -18.97 2.51 0.81
N ILE A 39 -19.30 1.93 -0.34
CA ILE A 39 -18.36 1.73 -1.44
C ILE A 39 -18.95 2.18 -2.77
N ALA A 40 -18.18 2.97 -3.52
CA ALA A 40 -18.57 3.38 -4.87
C ALA A 40 -18.53 2.20 -5.86
N TYR A 41 -19.46 2.17 -6.81
CA TYR A 41 -19.50 1.18 -7.89
C TYR A 41 -18.18 1.11 -8.69
N SER A 42 -17.56 2.26 -8.93
CA SER A 42 -16.27 2.38 -9.63
C SER A 42 -15.14 1.71 -8.85
N THR A 43 -15.11 1.87 -7.52
CA THR A 43 -14.14 1.19 -6.64
C THR A 43 -14.32 -0.32 -6.70
N LEU A 44 -15.56 -0.81 -6.69
CA LEU A 44 -15.81 -2.25 -6.80
C LEU A 44 -15.42 -2.81 -8.18
N SER A 45 -15.64 -2.03 -9.24
CA SER A 45 -15.18 -2.37 -10.60
C SER A 45 -13.66 -2.42 -10.67
N LYS A 46 -12.96 -1.46 -10.04
CA LYS A 46 -11.50 -1.44 -9.94
C LYS A 46 -10.97 -2.66 -9.16
N LEU A 47 -11.58 -2.99 -8.02
CA LEU A 47 -11.21 -4.17 -7.23
C LEU A 47 -11.43 -5.49 -8.00
N ALA A 48 -12.44 -5.54 -8.88
CA ALA A 48 -12.66 -6.69 -9.75
C ALA A 48 -11.53 -6.89 -10.78
N THR A 49 -10.89 -5.80 -11.22
CA THR A 49 -9.79 -5.85 -12.20
C THR A 49 -8.43 -6.06 -11.56
N ILE A 50 -8.16 -5.38 -10.44
CA ILE A 50 -6.84 -5.39 -9.78
C ILE A 50 -6.70 -6.56 -8.81
N GLY A 51 -7.82 -7.10 -8.30
CA GLY A 51 -7.84 -8.07 -7.21
C GLY A 51 -8.12 -7.42 -5.85
N GLY A 52 -8.49 -8.24 -4.85
CA GLY A 52 -8.85 -7.79 -3.50
C GLY A 52 -10.32 -7.40 -3.29
N GLY A 53 -11.18 -7.63 -4.29
CA GLY A 53 -12.64 -7.52 -4.18
C GLY A 53 -13.31 -8.83 -3.72
N PRO A 54 -14.62 -8.79 -3.45
CA PRO A 54 -15.38 -9.99 -3.12
C PRO A 54 -15.39 -10.98 -4.29
N GLN A 55 -15.50 -12.27 -3.99
CA GLN A 55 -15.56 -13.31 -5.02
C GLN A 55 -16.78 -13.09 -5.93
N MET A 56 -16.60 -13.40 -7.22
CA MET A 56 -17.64 -13.22 -8.23
C MET A 56 -17.74 -14.43 -9.13
N GLN A 57 -18.97 -14.76 -9.52
CA GLN A 57 -19.32 -15.81 -10.46
C GLN A 57 -19.83 -15.17 -11.76
N TYR A 58 -19.70 -15.88 -12.88
CA TYR A 58 -20.17 -15.37 -14.16
C TYR A 58 -21.42 -16.14 -14.62
N SER A 59 -22.44 -15.40 -15.03
CA SER A 59 -23.55 -15.93 -15.84
C SER A 59 -23.42 -15.31 -17.22
N GLY A 60 -22.79 -16.05 -18.13
CA GLY A 60 -22.33 -15.50 -19.42
C GLY A 60 -21.35 -14.35 -19.20
N ARG A 61 -21.65 -13.17 -19.75
CA ARG A 61 -20.82 -11.95 -19.61
C ARG A 61 -21.11 -11.13 -18.35
N ILE A 62 -22.09 -11.54 -17.53
CA ILE A 62 -22.55 -10.74 -16.40
C ILE A 62 -21.94 -11.28 -15.10
N PRO A 63 -21.16 -10.46 -14.36
CA PRO A 63 -20.65 -10.83 -13.04
C PRO A 63 -21.77 -10.77 -12.00
N LEU A 64 -21.86 -11.83 -11.20
CA LEU A 64 -22.79 -12.04 -10.11
C LEU A 64 -22.01 -12.30 -8.82
N TYR A 65 -22.43 -11.65 -7.75
CA TYR A 65 -21.84 -11.77 -6.43
C TYR A 65 -22.77 -12.59 -5.54
N LEU A 66 -22.27 -13.65 -4.94
CA LEU A 66 -22.97 -14.37 -3.88
C LEU A 66 -22.98 -13.49 -2.62
N LYS A 67 -24.11 -13.48 -1.91
CA LYS A 67 -24.20 -12.73 -0.65
C LYS A 67 -23.21 -13.21 0.40
N GLU A 68 -23.07 -14.52 0.55
CA GLU A 68 -22.12 -15.11 1.49
C GLU A 68 -20.69 -14.64 1.24
N ASP A 69 -20.29 -14.51 -0.02
CA ASP A 69 -18.96 -14.01 -0.39
C ASP A 69 -18.84 -12.49 -0.14
N LEU A 70 -19.92 -11.72 -0.33
CA LEU A 70 -19.96 -10.30 0.04
C LEU A 70 -19.88 -10.11 1.54
N ASP A 71 -20.59 -10.93 2.31
CA ASP A 71 -20.61 -10.89 3.77
C ASP A 71 -19.24 -11.28 4.33
N ARG A 72 -18.63 -12.35 3.79
CA ARG A 72 -17.27 -12.75 4.14
C ARG A 72 -16.28 -11.62 3.87
N TRP A 73 -16.30 -11.07 2.66
CA TRP A 73 -15.41 -9.98 2.27
C TRP A 73 -15.62 -8.71 3.11
N ALA A 74 -16.87 -8.37 3.43
CA ALA A 74 -17.17 -7.25 4.32
C ALA A 74 -16.58 -7.47 5.72
N ASN A 75 -16.78 -8.65 6.29
CA ASN A 75 -16.23 -9.03 7.59
C ASN A 75 -14.69 -9.03 7.59
N GLU A 76 -14.03 -9.49 6.53
CA GLU A 76 -12.56 -9.44 6.39
C GLU A 76 -12.01 -8.01 6.28
N ARG A 77 -12.77 -7.13 5.64
CA ARG A 77 -12.41 -5.71 5.42
C ARG A 77 -12.51 -4.89 6.71
N LEU A 78 -13.40 -5.27 7.62
CA LEU A 78 -13.47 -4.69 8.95
C LEU A 78 -12.25 -5.17 9.75
N SER A 79 -11.30 -4.27 9.99
CA SER A 79 -10.22 -4.53 10.96
C SER A 79 -10.84 -4.88 12.31
N GLY A 80 -10.22 -5.80 13.07
CA GLY A 80 -10.63 -6.04 14.46
C GLY A 80 -10.81 -4.72 15.21
N SER A 81 -11.86 -4.60 16.04
CA SER A 81 -12.23 -3.34 16.69
C SER A 81 -11.05 -2.75 17.46
N VAL A 82 -10.57 -1.58 17.01
CA VAL A 82 -9.42 -0.93 17.62
C VAL A 82 -9.88 0.24 18.49
N ARG A 83 -9.36 0.34 19.71
CA ARG A 83 -9.63 1.45 20.66
C ARG A 83 -8.91 2.77 20.34
N SER A 84 -7.99 2.78 19.37
CA SER A 84 -7.19 3.96 18.98
C SER A 84 -6.68 3.81 17.53
N THR A 85 -6.56 4.92 16.80
CA THR A 85 -6.10 4.92 15.40
C THR A 85 -4.69 4.36 15.23
N SER A 86 -3.78 4.61 16.18
CA SER A 86 -2.41 4.07 16.18
C SER A 86 -2.37 2.55 16.35
N ALA A 87 -3.35 1.97 17.06
CA ALA A 87 -3.42 0.52 17.22
C ALA A 87 -3.95 -0.20 15.96
N ARG A 88 -4.44 0.54 14.94
CA ARG A 88 -4.78 -0.03 13.63
C ARG A 88 -3.53 -0.43 12.84
N GLU A 89 -2.47 0.36 12.99
CA GLU A 89 -1.18 0.10 12.33
C GLU A 89 -0.52 -1.16 12.90
N THR A 90 -0.54 -1.34 14.23
CA THR A 90 -0.07 -2.57 14.90
C THR A 90 -0.86 -3.82 14.47
N ALA A 91 -2.19 -3.73 14.41
CA ALA A 91 -3.05 -4.86 14.01
C ALA A 91 -2.93 -5.22 12.51
N GLN A 92 -2.53 -4.27 11.65
CA GLN A 92 -2.26 -4.54 10.24
C GLN A 92 -0.93 -5.27 10.04
N VAL A 93 0.09 -4.96 10.84
CA VAL A 93 1.41 -5.61 10.82
C VAL A 93 1.33 -7.06 11.30
N GLU A 94 0.58 -7.34 12.36
CA GLU A 94 0.44 -8.70 12.92
C GLU A 94 -0.22 -9.71 11.94
N ARG A 95 -1.09 -9.26 11.03
CA ARG A 95 -1.72 -10.15 10.03
C ARG A 95 -0.79 -10.64 8.92
N ILE A 96 0.37 -10.00 8.72
CA ILE A 96 1.31 -10.31 7.64
C ILE A 96 2.37 -11.33 8.09
N VAL A 97 2.57 -11.49 9.39
CA VAL A 97 3.63 -12.33 9.95
C VAL A 97 3.01 -13.55 10.63
N PRO A 98 3.06 -14.76 10.05
CA PRO A 98 2.75 -15.94 10.83
C PRO A 98 3.77 -16.05 11.96
N ALA A 99 3.27 -16.19 13.18
CA ALA A 99 4.04 -16.47 14.38
C ALA A 99 4.67 -17.87 14.28
N THR A 100 5.77 -17.99 13.54
CA THR A 100 6.63 -19.18 13.64
C THR A 100 8.09 -18.78 13.43
N LEU A 101 8.91 -19.17 14.40
CA LEU A 101 10.38 -19.09 14.47
C LEU A 101 10.98 -17.77 14.98
N GLN A 102 10.60 -17.47 16.22
CA GLN A 102 11.56 -17.26 17.29
C GLN A 102 12.62 -18.39 17.27
N GLN A 103 13.80 -18.16 16.67
CA GLN A 103 15.10 -18.77 16.99
C GLN A 103 16.09 -18.56 15.83
N ASN A 104 16.85 -17.46 15.89
CA ASN A 104 18.24 -17.40 15.44
C ASN A 104 18.81 -16.06 15.93
N GLN A 105 19.34 -16.07 17.15
CA GLN A 105 20.36 -15.10 17.55
C GLN A 105 21.66 -15.53 16.87
N PRO A 106 22.22 -14.79 15.90
CA PRO A 106 23.60 -15.01 15.53
C PRO A 106 24.48 -14.44 16.66
N THR A 107 25.29 -15.36 17.16
CA THR A 107 26.33 -15.23 18.16
C THR A 107 27.24 -14.03 17.91
N ARG A 108 27.61 -13.36 19.01
CA ARG A 108 28.59 -12.28 19.09
C ARG A 108 29.93 -12.74 18.49
N VAL A 109 30.31 -12.20 17.33
CA VAL A 109 31.70 -12.12 16.89
C VAL A 109 32.10 -10.65 16.80
N ASN A 110 33.09 -10.29 17.59
CA ASN A 110 33.70 -8.97 17.64
C ASN A 110 34.45 -8.69 16.32
N GLY A 111 34.36 -7.45 15.84
CA GLY A 111 35.43 -6.80 15.07
C GLY A 111 35.23 -6.71 13.56
N LEU A 112 34.31 -5.86 13.09
CA LEU A 112 34.47 -5.09 11.85
C LEU A 112 33.64 -3.79 11.92
N SER A 113 34.27 -2.73 11.42
CA SER A 113 34.01 -1.29 11.37
C SER A 113 32.56 -0.76 11.21
N PRO A 114 32.30 0.52 11.54
CA PRO A 114 30.97 1.13 11.47
C PRO A 114 30.66 1.54 10.03
N VAL A 115 30.28 0.61 9.16
CA VAL A 115 29.71 0.95 7.86
C VAL A 115 28.37 0.22 7.68
N THR A 116 27.34 0.93 8.13
CA THR A 116 26.04 1.08 7.46
C THR A 116 25.20 -0.19 7.23
N THR A 117 24.69 -0.72 8.35
CA THR A 117 23.55 -1.65 8.38
C THR A 117 22.22 -0.88 8.28
N HIS A 118 21.83 -0.40 7.09
CA HIS A 118 20.46 0.09 6.84
C HIS A 118 19.55 -1.08 6.41
N MET A 119 19.16 -1.94 7.36
CA MET A 119 18.67 -3.30 7.05
C MET A 119 17.14 -3.50 6.95
N LEU A 120 16.29 -2.47 6.87
CA LEU A 120 14.83 -2.70 6.70
C LEU A 120 14.10 -1.75 5.73
N GLY A 121 14.80 -0.91 4.96
CA GLY A 121 14.20 0.03 4.00
C GLY A 121 14.88 -0.02 2.63
N SER A 122 14.15 0.36 1.57
CA SER A 122 14.75 0.51 0.24
C SER A 122 15.65 1.77 0.18
N GLN A 123 16.69 1.77 -0.65
CA GLN A 123 17.53 2.99 -0.84
C GLN A 123 16.73 4.20 -1.33
N VAL A 124 15.62 3.95 -2.04
CA VAL A 124 14.68 5.00 -2.43
C VAL A 124 14.00 5.62 -1.21
N THR A 125 13.59 4.79 -0.25
CA THR A 125 12.99 5.25 1.03
C THR A 125 13.97 6.08 1.84
N LEU A 126 15.24 5.65 1.92
CA LEU A 126 16.29 6.39 2.61
C LEU A 126 16.50 7.79 2.00
N ALA A 127 16.62 7.86 0.67
CA ALA A 127 16.75 9.13 -0.04
C ALA A 127 15.52 10.05 0.16
N ILE A 128 14.31 9.49 0.16
CA ILE A 128 13.07 10.24 0.43
C ILE A 128 13.10 10.84 1.84
N GLN A 129 13.49 10.04 2.83
CA GLN A 129 13.52 10.47 4.23
C GLN A 129 14.58 11.57 4.45
N ALA A 130 15.80 11.38 3.92
CA ALA A 130 16.86 12.36 4.04
C ALA A 130 16.55 13.68 3.33
N ALA A 131 15.81 13.63 2.22
CA ALA A 131 15.33 14.82 1.53
C ALA A 131 14.15 15.54 2.23
N GLY A 132 13.60 14.99 3.31
CA GLY A 132 12.43 15.54 4.00
C GLY A 132 11.09 15.24 3.33
N GLY A 133 11.05 14.23 2.46
CA GLY A 133 9.82 13.73 1.82
C GLY A 133 9.90 13.66 0.29
N VAL A 134 8.95 12.94 -0.31
CA VAL A 134 8.97 12.62 -1.75
C VAL A 134 8.87 13.85 -2.65
N VAL A 135 8.13 14.87 -2.21
CA VAL A 135 7.92 16.11 -2.97
C VAL A 135 9.20 16.95 -2.96
N ALA A 136 9.87 17.05 -1.81
CA ALA A 136 11.14 17.77 -1.68
C ALA A 136 12.23 17.10 -2.53
N LEU A 137 12.32 15.76 -2.46
CA LEU A 137 13.20 14.98 -3.33
C LEU A 137 12.92 15.21 -4.81
N ALA A 138 11.66 15.05 -5.25
CA ALA A 138 11.29 15.23 -6.66
C ALA A 138 11.59 16.65 -7.17
N ARG A 139 11.33 17.67 -6.34
CA ARG A 139 11.63 19.07 -6.67
C ARG A 139 13.13 19.30 -6.83
N GLY A 140 13.96 18.81 -5.91
CA GLY A 140 15.42 18.93 -6.02
C GLY A 140 16.01 18.13 -7.19
N LEU A 141 15.36 17.01 -7.55
CA LEU A 141 15.68 16.24 -8.75
C LEU A 141 15.06 16.79 -10.04
N GLY A 142 14.32 17.91 -10.01
CA GLY A 142 13.71 18.50 -11.21
C GLY A 142 12.71 17.56 -11.91
N ILE A 143 12.14 16.60 -11.18
CA ILE A 143 11.18 15.64 -11.70
C ILE A 143 9.80 16.31 -11.68
N LYS A 144 9.17 16.42 -12.85
CA LYS A 144 7.86 17.10 -13.03
C LYS A 144 6.75 16.49 -12.18
N HIS A 145 6.77 15.17 -11.96
CA HIS A 145 5.75 14.44 -11.20
C HIS A 145 6.38 13.61 -10.08
N HIS A 146 6.11 13.96 -8.82
CA HIS A 146 6.63 13.23 -7.65
C HIS A 146 6.20 11.77 -7.61
N GLN A 147 5.06 11.42 -8.24
CA GLN A 147 4.59 10.04 -8.37
C GLN A 147 5.59 9.12 -9.09
N SER A 148 6.45 9.66 -9.96
CA SER A 148 7.48 8.88 -10.65
C SER A 148 8.47 8.23 -9.67
N VAL A 149 8.73 8.86 -8.52
CA VAL A 149 9.67 8.35 -7.51
C VAL A 149 9.12 7.08 -6.84
N TYR A 150 7.81 6.99 -6.61
CA TYR A 150 7.18 5.79 -6.03
C TYR A 150 7.27 4.55 -6.92
N GLY A 151 7.46 4.73 -8.23
CA GLY A 151 7.63 3.62 -9.17
C GLY A 151 9.03 3.01 -9.20
N TRP A 152 10.00 3.61 -8.49
CA TRP A 152 11.39 3.16 -8.54
C TRP A 152 11.60 1.90 -7.71
N LYS A 153 11.93 0.80 -8.37
CA LYS A 153 12.47 -0.40 -7.70
C LYS A 153 13.89 -0.18 -7.18
N LYS A 154 14.65 0.68 -7.88
CA LYS A 154 16.01 1.12 -7.56
C LYS A 154 16.20 2.54 -8.11
N ILE A 155 17.09 3.31 -7.50
CA ILE A 155 17.40 4.68 -7.93
C ILE A 155 18.05 4.64 -9.33
N PRO A 156 17.49 5.32 -10.35
CA PRO A 156 18.11 5.40 -11.67
C PRO A 156 19.47 6.11 -11.62
N ALA A 157 20.44 5.65 -12.41
CA ALA A 157 21.83 6.11 -12.35
C ALA A 157 21.95 7.63 -12.52
N ASP A 158 21.16 8.22 -13.41
CA ASP A 158 21.16 9.67 -13.72
C ASP A 158 20.81 10.56 -12.53
N TYR A 159 20.15 10.01 -11.50
CA TYR A 159 19.77 10.77 -10.30
C TYR A 159 20.73 10.55 -9.12
N VAL A 160 21.62 9.55 -9.15
CA VAL A 160 22.42 9.16 -7.97
C VAL A 160 23.27 10.31 -7.45
N LEU A 161 24.08 10.92 -8.32
CA LEU A 161 24.95 12.04 -7.93
C LEU A 161 24.17 13.28 -7.47
N ARG A 162 22.97 13.48 -8.04
CA ARG A 162 22.09 14.60 -7.65
C ARG A 162 21.42 14.36 -6.30
N ILE A 163 21.09 13.11 -5.99
CA ILE A 163 20.56 12.72 -4.68
C ILE A 163 21.67 12.86 -3.64
N GLU A 164 22.88 12.38 -3.93
CA GLU A 164 24.04 12.56 -3.07
C GLU A 164 24.29 14.03 -2.71
N ALA A 165 24.31 14.91 -3.71
CA ALA A 165 24.46 16.35 -3.48
C ALA A 165 23.30 16.98 -2.68
N LEU A 166 22.10 16.40 -2.73
CA LEU A 166 20.92 16.92 -2.04
C LEU A 166 20.77 16.39 -0.62
N THR A 167 21.08 15.12 -0.40
CA THR A 167 20.82 14.41 0.87
C THR A 167 22.10 14.13 1.66
N GLY A 168 23.28 14.32 1.07
CA GLY A 168 24.57 13.93 1.65
C GLY A 168 24.75 12.41 1.78
N ILE A 169 23.92 11.61 1.11
CA ILE A 169 24.03 10.13 1.14
C ILE A 169 24.98 9.73 0.02
N PRO A 170 26.08 9.04 0.33
CA PRO A 170 27.09 8.72 -0.67
C PRO A 170 26.52 7.80 -1.76
N CYS A 171 26.99 7.99 -2.99
CA CYS A 171 26.54 7.21 -4.15
C CYS A 171 26.72 5.69 -3.98
N CYS A 172 27.76 5.25 -3.26
CA CYS A 172 28.01 3.84 -2.94
C CYS A 172 26.93 3.23 -2.04
N GLU A 173 26.25 4.04 -1.23
CA GLU A 173 25.11 3.60 -0.44
C GLU A 173 23.85 3.55 -1.31
N LEU A 174 23.60 4.58 -2.13
CA LEU A 174 22.42 4.64 -2.99
C LEU A 174 22.36 3.51 -4.05
N ARG A 175 23.49 3.20 -4.68
CA ARG A 175 23.63 2.18 -5.75
C ARG A 175 24.99 1.46 -5.64
N PRO A 176 25.16 0.52 -4.68
CA PRO A 176 26.40 -0.23 -4.52
C PRO A 176 26.74 -1.13 -5.73
N ASP A 177 25.76 -1.46 -6.57
CA ASP A 177 25.94 -2.24 -7.79
C ASP A 177 26.65 -1.47 -8.92
N ILE A 178 26.48 -0.14 -8.98
CA ILE A 178 27.21 0.73 -9.91
C ILE A 178 28.43 1.34 -9.24
N TYR A 179 28.31 1.68 -7.96
CA TYR A 179 29.33 2.34 -7.16
C TYR A 179 29.78 1.42 -6.01
N PRO A 180 30.54 0.35 -6.29
CA PRO A 180 31.03 -0.53 -5.24
C PRO A 180 31.95 0.25 -4.29
N PRO A 181 31.79 0.10 -2.96
CA PRO A 181 32.51 0.91 -1.97
C PRO A 181 34.03 0.71 -2.00
N ASP A 182 34.50 -0.45 -2.47
CA ASP A 182 35.94 -0.74 -2.62
C ASP A 182 36.61 0.16 -3.67
N ARG A 183 35.84 0.59 -4.68
CA ARG A 183 36.32 1.46 -5.76
C ARG A 183 35.95 2.93 -5.54
N PHE A 184 34.81 3.17 -4.91
CA PHE A 184 34.27 4.49 -4.62
C PHE A 184 33.96 4.56 -3.12
N PRO A 185 34.98 4.72 -2.26
CA PRO A 185 34.75 4.86 -0.84
C PRO A 185 33.94 6.13 -0.56
N PRO A 186 33.02 6.12 0.42
CA PRO A 186 32.25 7.31 0.76
C PRO A 186 33.20 8.43 1.20
N LEU A 187 33.04 9.62 0.62
CA LEU A 187 33.80 10.78 1.07
C LEU A 187 33.49 11.09 2.55
N PRO A 188 34.43 11.65 3.33
CA PRO A 188 34.17 12.07 4.70
C PRO A 188 33.01 13.08 4.74
N ARG A 189 32.21 13.04 5.82
CA ARG A 189 30.99 13.87 5.96
C ARG A 189 31.21 15.37 5.85
N GLU A 190 32.46 15.82 5.99
CA GLU A 190 32.89 17.21 5.89
C GLU A 190 32.93 17.72 4.44
N ALA A 191 32.83 16.82 3.45
CA ALA A 191 32.96 17.13 2.03
C ALA A 191 31.61 17.38 1.31
N TYR A 192 30.47 17.26 2.00
CA TYR A 192 29.12 17.44 1.47
C TYR A 192 28.43 18.64 2.11
#